data_AF-A0A7W7AKI7-F1
#
_entry.id   AF-A0A7W7AKI7-F1
#
_cell.length_a   1.000
_cell.length_b   1.000
_cell.length_c   1.000
_cell.angle_alpha   90.00
_cell.angle_beta   90.00
_cell.angle_gamma   90.00
#
_symmetry.space_group_name_H-M   'P 1'
#
loop_
_entity.id
_entity.type
_entity.pdbx_description
1 polymer ?
#
loop_
_entity_poly.entity_id
_entity_poly.type
_entity_poly.pdbx_seq_one_letter_code
_entity_poly.pdbx_strand_id
1 'polypeptide(L)'
;MSLKPIAATLASLALAPAALAQAPAAPLSPEASDARCVVVLGFIAAQPNQPADKLSALRAGSMYYVGKLKGRSAGLDIPATLNRAAQQAQAAKVDVRTEAARCGRELTAISQIATARARAAAPKK
;
A
#
# COMPACT_ATOMS: atom_id res chain seq x y z
N MET A 1 -5.80 -77.66 3.68
CA MET A 1 -4.71 -77.17 2.79
C MET A 1 -5.31 -76.12 1.86
N SER A 2 -4.89 -74.86 1.94
CA SER A 2 -4.58 -74.01 0.76
C SER A 2 -4.26 -72.58 1.16
N LEU A 3 -3.28 -72.03 0.45
CA LEU A 3 -2.45 -70.89 0.80
C LEU A 3 -3.13 -69.52 0.66
N LYS A 4 -2.64 -68.57 1.49
CA LYS A 4 -2.74 -67.11 1.30
C LYS A 4 -2.12 -66.66 -0.03
N PRO A 5 -2.51 -65.47 -0.52
CA PRO A 5 -1.51 -64.54 -0.99
C PRO A 5 -1.58 -63.18 -0.28
N ILE A 6 -0.38 -62.66 -0.08
CA ILE A 6 0.02 -61.41 0.54
C ILE A 6 -0.24 -60.29 -0.47
N ALA A 7 -1.11 -59.33 -0.15
CA ALA A 7 -1.29 -58.12 -0.93
C ALA A 7 -0.38 -57.01 -0.37
N ALA A 8 0.60 -56.62 -1.19
CA ALA A 8 1.62 -55.64 -0.90
C ALA A 8 1.03 -54.25 -0.62
N THR A 9 1.35 -53.71 0.56
CA THR A 9 1.19 -52.29 0.89
C THR A 9 2.17 -51.46 0.06
N LEU A 10 1.65 -50.82 -1.00
CA LEU A 10 2.34 -49.77 -1.74
C LEU A 10 2.45 -48.53 -0.85
N ALA A 11 3.67 -48.26 -0.37
CA ALA A 11 4.00 -47.03 0.33
C ALA A 11 3.95 -45.85 -0.66
N SER A 12 2.85 -45.09 -0.63
CA SER A 12 2.75 -43.82 -1.32
C SER A 12 3.63 -42.78 -0.61
N LEU A 13 4.83 -42.55 -1.15
CA LEU A 13 5.66 -41.39 -0.86
C LEU A 13 4.92 -40.13 -1.35
N ALA A 14 4.10 -39.55 -0.47
CA ALA A 14 3.52 -38.23 -0.67
C ALA A 14 4.66 -37.20 -0.58
N LEU A 15 5.20 -36.80 -1.73
CA LEU A 15 5.98 -35.58 -1.87
C LEU A 15 5.05 -34.39 -1.56
N ALA A 16 4.99 -34.01 -0.28
CA ALA A 16 4.34 -32.78 0.14
C ALA A 16 5.05 -31.61 -0.57
N PRO A 17 4.32 -30.73 -1.30
CA PRO A 17 4.92 -29.53 -1.84
C PRO A 17 5.45 -28.72 -0.67
N ALA A 18 6.75 -28.43 -0.67
CA ALA A 18 7.33 -27.43 0.19
C ALA A 18 6.73 -26.08 -0.23
N ALA A 19 5.56 -25.77 0.32
CA ALA A 19 5.00 -24.43 0.29
C ALA A 19 5.97 -23.55 1.07
N LEU A 20 6.87 -22.90 0.34
CA LEU A 20 7.71 -21.82 0.84
C LEU A 20 6.73 -20.77 1.40
N ALA A 21 6.47 -20.85 2.69
CA ALA A 21 5.71 -19.86 3.43
C ALA A 21 6.49 -18.55 3.31
N GLN A 22 6.04 -17.69 2.38
CA GLN A 22 6.54 -16.33 2.28
C GLN A 22 6.15 -15.64 3.59
N ALA A 23 7.14 -15.45 4.47
CA ALA A 23 6.92 -14.73 5.71
C ALA A 23 6.29 -13.37 5.36
N PRO A 24 5.17 -13.00 5.99
CA PRO A 24 4.52 -11.72 5.70
C PRO A 24 5.53 -10.61 5.96
N ALA A 25 5.72 -9.73 4.96
CA ALA A 25 6.59 -8.58 5.11
C ALA A 25 6.15 -7.79 6.35
N ALA A 26 7.12 -7.42 7.19
CA ALA A 26 6.84 -6.66 8.41
C ALA A 26 6.01 -5.40 8.06
N PRO A 27 4.97 -5.09 8.86
CA PRO A 27 4.15 -3.91 8.61
C PRO A 27 5.02 -2.66 8.64
N LEU A 28 4.78 -1.75 7.69
CA LEU A 28 5.48 -0.47 7.65
C LEU A 28 5.13 0.37 8.88
N SER A 29 6.08 1.18 9.35
CA SER A 29 5.74 2.24 10.29
C SER A 29 4.74 3.22 9.65
N PRO A 30 3.93 3.94 10.44
CA PRO A 30 3.02 4.95 9.91
C PRO A 30 3.72 5.99 9.02
N GLU A 31 4.91 6.45 9.42
CA GLU A 31 5.72 7.39 8.65
C GLU A 31 6.20 6.78 7.33
N ALA A 32 6.68 5.53 7.34
CA ALA A 32 7.11 4.84 6.12
C ALA A 32 5.94 4.59 5.17
N SER A 33 4.75 4.29 5.70
CA SER A 33 3.51 4.14 4.93
C SER A 33 3.07 5.45 4.27
N ASP A 34 3.12 6.56 5.01
CA ASP A 34 2.75 7.89 4.51
C ASP A 34 3.77 8.38 3.45
N ALA A 35 5.07 8.18 3.70
CA ALA A 35 6.13 8.53 2.74
C ALA A 35 6.02 7.72 1.45
N ARG A 36 5.68 6.42 1.54
CA ARG A 36 5.42 5.58 0.36
C ARG A 36 4.25 6.10 -0.47
N CYS A 37 3.18 6.61 0.16
CA CYS A 37 2.09 7.23 -0.56
C CYS A 37 2.52 8.48 -1.33
N VAL A 38 3.34 9.35 -0.75
CA VAL A 38 3.87 10.53 -1.46
C VAL A 38 4.65 10.11 -2.70
N VAL A 39 5.54 9.12 -2.57
CA VAL A 39 6.37 8.63 -3.67
C VAL A 39 5.51 8.03 -4.80
N VAL A 40 4.54 7.17 -4.46
CA VAL A 40 3.70 6.51 -5.47
C VAL A 40 2.80 7.51 -6.20
N LEU A 41 2.19 8.45 -5.48
CA LEU A 41 1.38 9.50 -6.11
C LEU A 41 2.24 10.43 -6.98
N GLY A 42 3.44 10.77 -6.51
CA GLY A 42 4.42 11.54 -7.29
C GLY A 42 4.87 10.80 -8.56
N PHE A 43 5.13 9.49 -8.47
CA PHE A 43 5.46 8.67 -9.63
C PHE A 43 4.35 8.67 -10.68
N ILE A 44 3.09 8.52 -10.25
CA ILE A 44 1.94 8.58 -11.17
C ILE A 44 1.81 9.98 -11.79
N ALA A 45 2.01 11.03 -10.99
CA ALA A 45 1.94 12.42 -11.45
C ALA A 45 3.03 12.75 -12.48
N ALA A 46 4.17 12.07 -12.42
CA ALA A 46 5.28 12.24 -13.37
C ALA A 46 5.09 11.49 -14.70
N GLN A 47 4.08 10.63 -14.82
CA GLN A 47 3.78 9.96 -16.09
C GLN A 47 3.30 10.97 -17.15
N PRO A 48 3.66 10.78 -18.43
CA PRO A 48 3.22 11.67 -19.49
C PRO A 48 1.69 11.61 -19.66
N ASN A 49 1.13 12.70 -20.22
CA ASN A 49 -0.28 12.79 -20.63
C ASN A 49 -1.31 12.57 -19.51
N GLN A 50 -0.98 12.90 -18.26
CA GLN A 50 -2.00 12.92 -17.20
C GLN A 50 -2.99 14.07 -17.44
N PRO A 51 -4.30 13.79 -17.44
CA PRO A 51 -5.33 14.83 -17.45
C PRO A 51 -5.12 15.85 -16.31
N ALA A 52 -5.42 17.12 -16.56
CA ALA A 52 -5.13 18.22 -15.64
C ALA A 52 -5.87 18.09 -14.29
N ASP A 53 -7.10 17.59 -14.31
CA ASP A 53 -7.91 17.26 -13.14
C ASP A 53 -7.26 16.15 -12.30
N LYS A 54 -6.82 15.07 -12.96
CA LYS A 54 -6.12 13.96 -12.31
C LYS A 54 -4.80 14.42 -11.69
N LEU A 55 -4.04 15.25 -12.40
CA LEU A 55 -2.78 15.79 -11.91
C LEU A 55 -2.99 16.69 -10.68
N SER A 56 -4.06 17.47 -10.66
CA SER A 56 -4.46 18.28 -9.50
C SER A 56 -4.82 17.41 -8.30
N ALA A 57 -5.59 16.33 -8.51
CA ALA A 57 -5.94 15.37 -7.47
C ALA A 57 -4.71 14.65 -6.90
N LEU A 58 -3.76 14.23 -7.75
CA LEU A 58 -2.51 13.60 -7.33
C LEU A 58 -1.67 14.54 -6.47
N ARG A 59 -1.54 15.83 -6.87
CA ARG A 59 -0.83 16.83 -6.07
C ARG A 59 -1.49 17.06 -4.71
N ALA A 60 -2.82 17.20 -4.68
CA ALA A 60 -3.56 17.35 -3.43
C ALA A 60 -3.37 16.14 -2.50
N GLY A 61 -3.45 14.92 -3.04
CA GLY A 61 -3.18 13.69 -2.31
C GLY A 61 -1.74 13.64 -1.76
N SER A 62 -0.74 13.99 -2.56
CA SER A 62 0.65 14.06 -2.10
C SER A 62 0.82 15.08 -0.97
N MET A 63 0.19 16.25 -1.07
CA MET A 63 0.26 17.28 -0.02
C MET A 63 -0.41 16.85 1.28
N TYR A 64 -1.51 16.09 1.21
CA TYR A 64 -2.12 15.48 2.41
C TYR A 64 -1.13 14.59 3.16
N TYR A 65 -0.43 13.69 2.47
CA TYR A 65 0.54 12.80 3.12
C TYR A 65 1.80 13.54 3.60
N VAL A 66 2.27 14.56 2.88
CA VAL A 66 3.34 15.44 3.39
C VAL A 66 2.89 16.16 4.66
N GLY A 67 1.64 16.64 4.71
CA GLY A 67 1.04 17.22 5.91
C GLY A 67 1.03 16.26 7.09
N LYS A 68 0.63 14.99 6.87
CA LYS A 68 0.69 13.93 7.90
C LYS A 68 2.12 13.72 8.42
N LEU A 69 3.09 13.59 7.53
CA LEU A 69 4.50 13.39 7.90
C LEU A 69 5.01 14.53 8.80
N LYS A 70 4.76 15.78 8.40
CA LYS A 70 5.12 16.96 9.20
C LYS A 70 4.38 17.01 10.54
N GLY A 71 3.11 16.61 10.56
CA GLY A 71 2.29 16.57 11.78
C GLY A 71 2.75 15.51 12.78
N ARG A 72 3.33 14.40 12.30
CA ARG A 72 3.90 13.35 13.17
C ARG A 72 5.23 13.76 13.79
N SER A 73 6.08 14.43 13.02
CA SER A 73 7.38 14.91 13.50
C SER A 73 7.74 16.23 12.83
N ALA A 74 7.74 17.30 13.63
CA ALA A 74 8.04 18.64 13.14
C ALA A 74 9.49 18.81 12.65
N GLY A 75 10.42 17.98 13.17
CA GLY A 75 11.84 17.98 12.79
C GLY A 75 12.19 16.97 11.68
N LEU A 76 11.20 16.34 11.05
CA LEU A 76 11.45 15.33 10.03
C LEU A 76 12.06 15.98 8.77
N ASP A 77 13.21 15.47 8.35
CA ASP A 77 13.77 15.77 7.02
C ASP A 77 12.92 15.06 5.96
N ILE A 78 11.98 15.83 5.36
CA ILE A 78 11.05 15.33 4.35
C ILE A 78 11.80 14.84 3.10
N PRO A 79 12.69 15.62 2.45
CA PRO A 79 13.47 15.12 1.32
C PRO A 79 14.18 13.79 1.59
N ALA A 80 14.93 13.68 2.70
CA ALA A 80 15.64 12.44 3.03
C ALA A 80 14.67 11.28 3.28
N THR A 81 13.52 11.55 3.91
CA THR A 81 12.49 10.54 4.16
C THR A 81 11.87 10.02 2.87
N LEU A 82 11.55 10.90 1.92
CA LEU A 82 10.99 10.51 0.63
C LEU A 82 12.01 9.75 -0.23
N ASN A 83 13.29 10.14 -0.18
CA ASN A 83 14.37 9.40 -0.85
C ASN A 83 14.49 7.98 -0.32
N ARG A 84 14.50 7.79 1.01
CA ARG A 84 14.50 6.46 1.62
C ARG A 84 13.25 5.65 1.22
N ALA A 85 12.08 6.28 1.24
CA ALA A 85 10.84 5.60 0.86
C ALA A 85 10.85 5.16 -0.62
N ALA A 86 11.40 5.96 -1.52
CA ALA A 86 11.55 5.61 -2.93
C ALA A 86 12.49 4.43 -3.14
N GLN A 87 13.66 4.46 -2.49
CA GLN A 87 14.62 3.35 -2.53
C GLN A 87 14.02 2.06 -1.97
N GLN A 88 13.30 2.15 -0.84
CA GLN A 88 12.61 1.00 -0.24
C GLN A 88 11.49 0.46 -1.14
N ALA A 89 10.70 1.33 -1.77
CA ALA A 89 9.65 0.91 -2.69
C ALA A 89 10.21 0.20 -3.92
N GLN A 90 11.33 0.70 -4.46
CA GLN A 90 12.04 0.06 -5.57
C GLN A 90 12.62 -1.29 -5.17
N ALA A 91 13.32 -1.38 -4.03
CA ALA A 91 13.91 -2.62 -3.54
C ALA A 91 12.86 -3.70 -3.26
N ALA A 92 11.71 -3.29 -2.71
CA ALA A 92 10.58 -4.18 -2.45
C ALA A 92 9.73 -4.48 -3.69
N LYS A 93 10.07 -3.92 -4.87
CA LYS A 93 9.31 -4.06 -6.11
C LYS A 93 7.81 -3.77 -5.92
N VAL A 94 7.51 -2.67 -5.22
CA VAL A 94 6.14 -2.29 -4.89
C VAL A 94 5.33 -2.11 -6.17
N ASP A 95 4.19 -2.81 -6.24
CA ASP A 95 3.22 -2.60 -7.30
C ASP A 95 2.54 -1.25 -7.13
N VAL A 96 2.81 -0.33 -8.05
CA VAL A 96 2.34 1.06 -8.03
C VAL A 96 0.81 1.12 -7.99
N ARG A 97 0.11 0.21 -8.70
CA ARG A 97 -1.35 0.20 -8.78
C ARG A 97 -1.99 -0.16 -7.44
N THR A 98 -1.49 -1.22 -6.82
CA THR A 98 -1.93 -1.71 -5.51
C THR A 98 -1.68 -0.66 -4.44
N GLU A 99 -0.49 -0.06 -4.45
CA GLU A 99 -0.13 0.96 -3.46
C GLU A 99 -0.93 2.25 -3.65
N ALA A 100 -1.15 2.69 -4.90
CA ALA A 100 -2.01 3.83 -5.19
C ALA A 100 -3.45 3.59 -4.75
N ALA A 101 -3.99 2.39 -4.96
CA ALA A 101 -5.32 2.03 -4.47
C ALA A 101 -5.39 2.07 -2.94
N ARG A 102 -4.34 1.61 -2.24
CA ARG A 102 -4.25 1.72 -0.77
C ARG A 102 -4.29 3.17 -0.32
N CYS A 103 -3.42 4.01 -0.87
CA CYS A 103 -3.34 5.43 -0.54
C CYS A 103 -4.63 6.18 -0.90
N GLY A 104 -5.28 5.80 -2.02
CA GLY A 104 -6.55 6.37 -2.47
C GLY A 104 -7.73 6.05 -1.55
N ARG A 105 -7.77 4.87 -0.92
CA ARG A 105 -8.81 4.53 0.07
C ARG A 105 -8.79 5.45 1.27
N GLU A 106 -7.59 5.78 1.78
CA GLU A 106 -7.48 6.72 2.90
C GLU A 106 -7.92 8.14 2.49
N LEU A 107 -7.48 8.62 1.32
CA LEU A 107 -7.91 9.92 0.78
C LEU A 107 -9.43 10.00 0.58
N THR A 108 -10.05 8.90 0.13
CA THR A 108 -11.50 8.80 -0.01
C THR A 108 -12.18 8.87 1.35
N ALA A 109 -11.68 8.12 2.34
CA ALA A 109 -12.25 8.10 3.68
C ALA A 109 -12.22 9.50 4.34
N ILE A 110 -11.09 10.22 4.25
CA ILE A 110 -11.00 11.57 4.81
C ILE A 110 -11.89 12.57 4.06
N SER A 111 -11.99 12.45 2.73
CA SER A 111 -12.89 13.29 1.92
C SER A 111 -14.36 13.10 2.29
N GLN A 112 -14.79 11.86 2.53
CA GLN A 112 -16.15 11.55 2.99
C GLN A 112 -16.44 12.17 4.36
N ILE A 113 -15.50 12.07 5.31
CA ILE A 113 -15.62 12.70 6.63
C ILE A 113 -15.71 14.22 6.51
N ALA A 114 -14.82 14.83 5.72
CA ALA A 114 -14.80 16.27 5.52
C ALA A 114 -16.10 16.77 4.89
N THR A 115 -16.60 16.09 3.85
CA THR A 115 -17.86 16.43 3.17
C THR A 115 -19.06 16.28 4.09
N ALA A 116 -19.12 15.21 4.89
CA ALA A 116 -20.19 15.00 5.86
C ALA A 116 -20.24 16.12 6.90
N ARG A 117 -19.07 16.53 7.44
CA ARG A 117 -18.96 17.64 8.39
C ARG A 117 -19.34 18.98 7.78
N ALA A 118 -18.88 19.26 6.56
CA ALA A 118 -19.22 20.49 5.86
C ALA A 118 -20.74 20.62 5.63
N ARG A 119 -21.42 19.53 5.25
CA ARG A 119 -22.88 19.51 5.11
C ARG A 119 -23.59 19.77 6.44
N ALA A 120 -23.12 19.17 7.53
CA ALA A 120 -23.70 19.38 8.85
C ALA A 120 -23.53 20.82 9.36
N ALA A 121 -22.45 21.50 8.96
CA ALA A 121 -22.17 22.87 9.32
C ALA A 121 -22.83 23.92 8.40
N ALA A 122 -23.48 23.49 7.30
CA ALA A 122 -24.08 24.42 6.35
C ALA A 122 -25.25 25.18 7.01
N PRO A 123 -25.32 26.52 6.85
CA PRO A 123 -26.43 27.30 7.40
C PRO A 123 -27.75 26.85 6.76
N LYS A 124 -28.79 26.68 7.59
CA LYS A 124 -30.14 26.45 7.09
C LYS A 124 -30.63 27.75 6.46
N LYS A 125 -31.06 27.67 5.20
CA LYS A 125 -31.72 28.78 4.50
C LYS A 125 -33.12 29.00 5.05
#